data_AF-A0A6I4J3U5-F1
#
_entry.id   AF-A0A6I4J3U5-F1
#
_cell.length_a   1.000
_cell.length_b   1.000
_cell.length_c   1.000
_cell.angle_alpha   90.00
_cell.angle_beta   90.00
_cell.angle_gamma   90.00
#
_symmetry.space_group_name_H-M   'P 1'
#
loop_
_entity.id
_entity.type
_entity.pdbx_description
1 polymer ?
#
loop_
_entity_poly.entity_id
_entity_poly.type
_entity_poly.pdbx_seq_one_letter_code
_entity_poly.pdbx_strand_id
1 'polypeptide(L)'
;MRKFDWPATQVDWEQLAAAIVKANLKVARMSYVDLERELTKLGVSDHHKLISARLARGKFPASFFLQALAVTGVEYIELPERPTED
;
A
#
# COMPACT_ATOMS: atom_id res chain seq x y z
N MET A 1 -2.89 2.59 -15.79
CA MET A 1 -3.18 2.40 -14.36
C MET A 1 -4.53 1.68 -14.26
N ARG A 2 -4.70 0.65 -13.43
CA ARG A 2 -6.06 0.07 -13.25
C ARG A 2 -6.94 1.18 -12.66
N LYS A 3 -8.08 1.47 -13.28
CA LYS A 3 -9.14 2.22 -12.62
C LYS A 3 -9.68 1.32 -11.52
N PHE A 4 -9.53 1.75 -10.27
CA PHE A 4 -10.25 1.12 -9.18
C PHE A 4 -11.64 1.75 -9.15
N ASP A 5 -12.66 0.92 -8.93
CA ASP A 5 -13.99 1.43 -8.64
C ASP A 5 -13.99 2.07 -7.25
N TRP A 6 -14.96 2.96 -7.02
CA TRP A 6 -15.15 3.55 -5.70
C TRP A 6 -15.45 2.46 -4.66
N PRO A 7 -14.69 2.37 -3.55
CA PRO A 7 -14.87 1.29 -2.60
C PRO A 7 -16.22 1.36 -1.88
N ALA A 8 -16.97 0.27 -1.87
CA ALA A 8 -18.31 0.20 -1.27
C ALA A 8 -18.29 -0.40 0.14
N THR A 9 -17.34 -1.29 0.43
CA THR A 9 -17.23 -2.00 1.70
C THR A 9 -15.89 -1.77 2.39
N GLN A 10 -15.81 -2.08 3.68
CA GLN A 10 -14.55 -2.07 4.44
C GLN A 10 -13.46 -2.94 3.77
N VAL A 11 -13.85 -4.10 3.22
CA VAL A 11 -12.91 -4.98 2.53
C VAL A 11 -12.39 -4.33 1.25
N ASP A 12 -13.22 -3.60 0.51
CA ASP A 12 -12.79 -2.87 -0.69
C ASP A 12 -11.76 -1.79 -0.35
N TRP A 13 -11.96 -1.06 0.76
CA TRP A 13 -10.99 -0.07 1.26
C TRP A 13 -9.66 -0.71 1.66
N GLU A 14 -9.70 -1.85 2.35
CA GLU A 14 -8.51 -2.62 2.73
C GLU A 14 -7.73 -3.11 1.49
N GLN A 15 -8.45 -3.57 0.47
CA GLN A 15 -7.84 -4.00 -0.79
C GLN A 15 -7.29 -2.82 -1.60
N LEU A 16 -7.98 -1.67 -1.61
CA LEU A 16 -7.47 -0.45 -2.24
C LEU A 16 -6.16 -0.02 -1.60
N ALA A 17 -6.10 0.07 -0.26
CA ALA A 17 -4.88 0.44 0.45
C ALA A 17 -3.71 -0.52 0.11
N ALA A 18 -3.96 -1.83 0.08
CA ALA A 18 -2.95 -2.80 -0.32
C ALA A 18 -2.49 -2.64 -1.77
N ALA A 19 -3.44 -2.36 -2.66
CA ALA A 19 -3.16 -2.18 -4.08
C ALA A 19 -2.33 -0.93 -4.35
N ILE A 20 -2.58 0.16 -3.62
CA ILE A 20 -1.76 1.39 -3.66
C ILE A 20 -0.32 1.07 -3.28
N VAL A 21 -0.08 0.35 -2.17
CA VAL A 21 1.30 -0.03 -1.78
C VAL A 21 1.97 -0.90 -2.84
N LYS A 22 1.27 -1.93 -3.35
CA LYS A 22 1.80 -2.83 -4.38
C LYS A 22 2.13 -2.10 -5.68
N ALA A 23 1.28 -1.15 -6.10
CA ALA A 23 1.51 -0.35 -7.29
C ALA A 23 2.76 0.52 -7.14
N ASN A 24 2.93 1.17 -5.98
CA ASN A 24 4.10 2.02 -5.73
C ASN A 24 5.39 1.22 -5.60
N LEU A 25 5.37 0.01 -5.01
CA LEU A 25 6.51 -0.90 -5.06
C LEU A 25 6.92 -1.23 -6.49
N LYS A 26 5.94 -1.48 -7.38
CA LYS A 26 6.21 -1.73 -8.80
C LYS A 26 6.81 -0.50 -9.49
N VAL A 27 6.30 0.69 -9.22
CA VAL A 27 6.83 1.96 -9.76
C VAL A 27 8.26 2.20 -9.29
N ALA A 28 8.53 2.01 -7.99
CA ALA A 28 9.85 2.12 -7.38
C ALA A 28 10.80 0.97 -7.72
N ARG A 29 10.33 -0.06 -8.44
CA ARG A 29 11.07 -1.30 -8.76
C ARG A 29 11.61 -2.02 -7.52
N MET A 30 10.88 -1.99 -6.41
CA MET A 30 11.24 -2.61 -5.15
C MET A 30 10.54 -3.96 -4.96
N SER A 31 11.31 -4.98 -4.55
CA SER A 31 10.75 -6.24 -4.06
C SER A 31 10.26 -6.12 -2.62
N TYR A 32 9.56 -7.13 -2.08
CA TYR A 32 9.23 -7.15 -0.65
C TYR A 32 10.46 -7.28 0.25
N VAL A 33 11.56 -7.85 -0.25
CA VAL A 33 12.84 -7.91 0.48
C VAL A 33 13.49 -6.53 0.52
N ASP A 34 13.39 -5.76 -0.57
CA ASP A 34 13.85 -4.36 -0.58
C ASP A 34 13.00 -3.51 0.36
N LEU A 35 11.68 -3.70 0.36
CA LEU A 35 10.78 -3.00 1.28
C LEU A 35 11.12 -3.32 2.75
N GLU A 36 11.34 -4.60 3.10
CA GLU A 36 11.81 -4.99 4.44
C GLU A 36 13.10 -4.23 4.81
N ARG A 37 14.09 -4.18 3.91
CA ARG A 37 15.36 -3.50 4.16
C ARG A 37 15.17 -1.99 4.41
N GLU A 38 14.34 -1.31 3.62
CA GLU A 38 14.11 0.12 3.80
C GLU A 38 13.26 0.42 5.06
N LEU A 39 12.25 -0.40 5.34
CA LEU A 39 11.47 -0.30 6.58
C LEU A 39 12.33 -0.52 7.83
N THR A 40 13.31 -1.42 7.76
CA THR A 40 14.27 -1.64 8.85
C THR A 40 15.06 -0.37 9.19
N LYS A 41 15.42 0.45 8.19
CA LYS A 41 16.10 1.73 8.41
C LYS A 41 15.22 2.74 9.15
N LEU A 42 13.89 2.59 9.09
CA LEU A 42 12.91 3.36 9.85
C LEU A 42 12.59 2.76 11.22
N GLY A 43 13.29 1.69 11.64
CA GLY A 43 13.05 0.99 12.91
C GLY A 43 11.86 0.02 12.88
N VAL A 44 11.39 -0.37 11.68
CA VAL A 44 10.30 -1.35 11.52
C VAL A 44 10.86 -2.74 11.26
N SER A 45 10.61 -3.68 12.17
CA SER A 45 11.18 -5.03 12.12
C SER A 45 10.32 -6.07 11.39
N ASP A 46 9.44 -5.64 10.49
CA ASP A 46 8.54 -6.53 9.75
C ASP A 46 9.31 -7.28 8.64
N HIS A 47 9.37 -8.61 8.73
CA HIS A 47 9.96 -9.44 7.67
C HIS A 47 9.10 -9.50 6.40
N HIS A 48 9.71 -9.70 5.22
CA HIS A 48 9.03 -9.72 3.91
C HIS A 48 7.84 -10.69 3.82
N LYS A 49 7.86 -11.81 4.55
CA LYS A 49 6.71 -12.75 4.64
C LYS A 49 5.51 -12.13 5.36
N LEU A 50 5.75 -11.38 6.43
CA LEU A 50 4.71 -10.65 7.16
C LEU A 50 4.16 -9.50 6.31
N ILE A 51 5.04 -8.76 5.63
CA ILE A 51 4.67 -7.72 4.65
C ILE A 51 3.75 -8.33 3.58
N SER A 52 4.15 -9.44 2.97
CA SER A 52 3.36 -10.15 1.97
C SER A 52 1.99 -10.54 2.52
N ALA A 53 1.93 -11.10 3.74
CA ALA A 53 0.67 -11.50 4.38
C ALA A 53 -0.24 -10.30 4.71
N ARG A 54 0.31 -9.17 5.16
CA ARG A 54 -0.43 -7.92 5.39
C ARG A 54 -1.02 -7.41 4.08
N LEU A 55 -0.21 -7.32 3.04
CA LEU A 55 -0.62 -6.85 1.72
C LEU A 55 -1.56 -7.82 1.00
N ALA A 56 -1.52 -9.11 1.30
CA ALA A 56 -2.48 -10.09 0.79
C ALA A 56 -3.86 -9.89 1.41
N ARG A 57 -3.94 -9.65 2.73
CA ARG A 57 -5.21 -9.44 3.45
C ARG A 57 -5.75 -8.01 3.32
N GLY A 58 -4.89 -7.02 3.08
CA GLY A 58 -5.26 -5.60 3.10
C GLY A 58 -5.42 -5.00 4.50
N LYS A 59 -5.09 -5.75 5.55
CA LYS A 59 -5.18 -5.29 6.95
C LYS A 59 -3.80 -4.99 7.51
N PHE A 60 -3.54 -3.72 7.76
CA PHE A 60 -2.32 -3.22 8.38
C PHE A 60 -2.55 -1.84 9.01
N PRO A 61 -1.73 -1.45 10.00
CA PRO A 61 -1.81 -0.12 10.59
C PRO A 61 -1.53 0.98 9.56
N ALA A 62 -2.13 2.16 9.77
CA ALA A 62 -1.86 3.34 8.95
C ALA A 62 -0.37 3.75 8.96
N SER A 63 0.34 3.51 10.07
CA SER A 63 1.78 3.75 10.15
C SER A 63 2.57 2.95 9.12
N PHE A 64 2.28 1.65 8.97
CA PHE A 64 2.89 0.80 7.96
C PHE A 64 2.61 1.32 6.53
N PHE A 65 1.37 1.76 6.28
CA PHE A 65 1.00 2.35 4.99
C PHE A 65 1.85 3.58 4.68
N LEU A 66 1.92 4.55 5.60
CA LEU A 66 2.70 5.77 5.42
C LEU A 66 4.20 5.49 5.27
N GLN A 67 4.75 4.56 6.05
CA GLN A 67 6.16 4.16 5.95
C GLN A 67 6.47 3.50 4.60
N ALA A 68 5.59 2.63 4.10
CA ALA A 68 5.76 1.99 2.79
C ALA A 68 5.67 3.01 1.65
N LEU A 69 4.80 4.01 1.74
CA LEU A 69 4.73 5.11 0.77
C LEU A 69 5.99 5.98 0.82
N ALA A 70 6.43 6.36 2.01
CA ALA A 70 7.62 7.19 2.20
C ALA A 70 8.89 6.53 1.61
N VAL A 71 9.11 5.24 1.90
CA VAL A 71 10.31 4.54 1.38
C VAL A 71 10.23 4.23 -0.11
N THR A 72 9.04 4.27 -0.71
CA THR A 72 8.86 4.16 -2.18
C THR A 72 8.90 5.52 -2.89
N GLY A 73 9.15 6.60 -2.15
CA GLY A 73 9.28 7.96 -2.71
C GLY A 73 7.95 8.62 -3.06
N VAL A 74 6.84 8.18 -2.43
CA VAL A 74 5.50 8.72 -2.70
C VAL A 74 5.24 9.93 -1.80
N GLU A 75 4.97 11.07 -2.43
CA GLU A 75 4.63 12.32 -1.73
C GLU A 75 3.11 12.54 -1.61
N TYR A 76 2.34 12.05 -2.60
CA TYR A 76 0.89 12.14 -2.63
C TYR A 76 0.27 10.86 -3.20
N ILE A 77 -0.99 10.60 -2.83
CA ILE A 77 -1.78 9.50 -3.40
C ILE A 77 -3.05 10.08 -4.02
N GLU A 78 -3.45 9.50 -5.13
CA GLU A 78 -4.75 9.74 -5.73
C GLU A 78 -5.72 8.64 -5.29
N LEU A 79 -6.91 9.05 -4.87
CA LEU A 79 -8.00 8.11 -4.61
C LEU A 79 -8.82 7.90 -5.90
N PRO A 80 -9.52 6.76 -6.02
CA PRO A 80 -10.49 6.57 -7.09
C PRO A 80 -11.49 7.73 -7.12
N GLU A 81 -11.92 8.09 -8.33
CA GLU A 81 -12.92 9.12 -8.53
C GLU A 81 -14.21 8.74 -7.80
N ARG A 82 -14.75 9.68 -7.02
CA ARG A 82 -16.02 9.48 -6.33
C ARG A 82 -17.15 9.47 -7.37
N PRO A 83 -18.08 8.49 -7.34
CA PRO A 83 -19.24 8.52 -8.21
C PRO A 83 -20.07 9.76 -7.88
N THR A 84 -20.46 10.52 -8.90
CA THR A 84 -21.46 11.57 -8.78
C THR A 84 -22.85 10.93 -8.87
N GLU A 85 -23.74 11.25 -7.93
CA GLU A 85 -25.17 10.93 -8.09
C GLU A 85 -25.74 11.88 -9.15
N ASP A 86 -26.37 11.32 -10.19
CA ASP A 86 -27.30 12.03 -11.08
C ASP A 86 -28.73 11.98 -10.49
#